data_AF-X1N5L2-F1
#
_entry.id   AF-X1N5L2-F1
#
_cell.length_a   1.000
_cell.length_b   1.000
_cell.length_c   1.000
_cell.angle_alpha   90.00
_cell.angle_beta   90.00
_cell.angle_gamma   90.00
#
_symmetry.space_group_name_H-M   'P 1'
#
loop_
_entity.id
_entity.type
_entity.pdbx_description
1 polymer ?
#
loop_
_entity_poly.entity_id
_entity_poly.type
_entity_poly.pdbx_seq_one_letter_code
_entity_poly.pdbx_strand_id
1 'polypeptide(L)' 'MPKSATQQLLEVDKIKEGVVVLKNKALRGILMVSSLNFALKSEEEQKAIIYQFQSFLNS' A
#
# COMPACT_ATOMS: atom_id res chain seq x y z
N MET A 1 19.04 12.94 17.63
CA MET A 1 17.56 13.06 17.68
C MET A 1 16.98 11.67 17.63
N PRO A 2 15.99 11.29 18.47
CA PRO A 2 15.40 9.96 18.39
C PRO A 2 14.70 9.83 17.03
N LYS A 3 14.98 8.76 16.28
CA LYS A 3 14.23 8.42 15.07
C LYS A 3 12.78 8.22 15.51
N SER A 4 11.88 9.09 15.06
CA SER A 4 10.45 8.89 15.24
C SER A 4 10.11 7.48 14.75
N ALA A 5 9.53 6.66 15.62
CA ALA A 5 9.15 5.31 15.25
C ALA A 5 8.15 5.41 14.09
N THR A 6 8.19 4.51 13.11
CA THR A 6 7.24 4.54 11.98
C THR A 6 5.78 4.52 12.45
N GLN A 7 5.53 3.96 13.64
CA GLN A 7 4.25 3.96 14.35
C GLN A 7 3.80 5.36 14.83
N GLN A 8 4.69 6.33 14.94
CA GLN A 8 4.34 7.74 15.18
C GLN A 8 3.85 8.44 13.90
N LEU A 9 4.31 7.99 12.72
CA LEU A 9 3.82 8.45 11.42
C LEU A 9 2.50 7.77 11.03
N LEU A 10 2.39 6.48 11.32
CA LEU A 10 1.19 5.69 11.04
C LEU A 10 0.35 5.61 12.31
N GLU A 11 -0.66 6.48 12.41
CA GLU A 11 -1.57 6.58 13.55
C GLU A 11 -2.54 5.38 13.67
N VAL A 12 -2.01 4.17 13.80
CA VAL A 12 -2.80 2.95 13.99
C VAL A 12 -3.36 2.91 15.42
N ASP A 13 -4.69 2.71 15.54
CA ASP A 13 -5.41 2.51 16.80
C ASP A 13 -5.41 1.01 17.16
N LYS A 14 -5.94 0.17 16.26
CA LYS A 14 -6.04 -1.28 16.45
C LYS A 14 -6.23 -2.01 15.14
N ILE A 15 -6.04 -3.33 15.18
CA ILE A 15 -6.42 -4.23 14.09
C ILE A 15 -7.64 -5.01 14.57
N LYS A 16 -8.74 -4.99 13.81
CA LYS A 16 -9.97 -5.71 14.12
C LYS A 16 -10.41 -6.47 12.88
N GLU A 17 -10.56 -7.79 13.00
CA GLU A 17 -11.06 -8.66 11.92
C GLU A 17 -10.26 -8.49 10.59
N GLY A 18 -8.94 -8.31 10.70
CA GLY A 18 -8.06 -8.11 9.53
C GLY A 18 -8.06 -6.70 8.95
N VAL A 19 -8.84 -5.77 9.51
CA VAL A 19 -8.88 -4.35 9.11
C VAL A 19 -8.05 -3.51 10.07
N VAL A 20 -7.22 -2.63 9.54
CA VAL A 20 -6.48 -1.64 10.33
C VAL A 20 -7.40 -0.45 10.59
N VAL A 21 -7.59 -0.12 11.86
CA VAL A 21 -8.32 1.07 12.33
C VAL A 21 -7.30 2.12 12.73
N LEU A 22 -7.40 3.33 12.17
CA LEU A 22 -6.57 4.47 12.55
C LEU A 22 -7.19 5.25 13.72
N LYS A 23 -6.40 6.09 14.40
CA LYS A 23 -6.86 6.92 15.54
C LYS A 23 -8.01 7.85 15.17
N ASN A 24 -7.99 8.37 13.94
CA ASN A 24 -9.08 9.18 13.36
C ASN A 24 -10.31 8.36 12.91
N LYS A 25 -10.35 7.06 13.24
CA LYS A 25 -11.41 6.10 12.89
C LYS A 25 -11.51 5.75 11.41
N ALA A 26 -10.55 6.17 10.58
CA ALA A 26 -10.46 5.69 9.22
C ALA A 26 -10.04 4.21 9.17
N LEU A 27 -10.56 3.49 8.17
CA LEU A 27 -10.27 2.08 7.95
C LEU A 27 -9.24 1.90 6.83
N ARG A 28 -8.39 0.89 6.94
CA ARG A 28 -7.41 0.51 5.91
C ARG A 28 -7.39 -1.01 5.75
N GLY A 29 -7.48 -1.46 4.50
CA GLY A 29 -7.13 -2.83 4.12
C GLY A 29 -5.62 -2.96 3.90
N ILE A 30 -5.07 -4.15 4.16
CA ILE A 30 -3.68 -4.47 3.83
C ILE A 30 -3.70 -5.38 2.59
N LEU A 31 -2.95 -4.98 1.56
CA LEU A 31 -2.77 -5.77 0.33
C LEU A 31 -1.35 -6.35 0.32
N MET A 32 -1.25 -7.67 0.24
CA MET A 32 0.03 -8.32 0.01
C MET A 32 0.39 -8.17 -1.47
N VAL A 33 1.59 -7.67 -1.75
CA VAL A 33 2.10 -7.49 -3.12
C VAL A 33 3.54 -8.00 -3.21
N SER A 34 3.91 -8.50 -4.39
CA SER A 34 5.29 -8.83 -4.74
C SER A 34 5.96 -7.66 -5.45
N SER A 35 7.25 -7.48 -5.23
CA SER A 35 8.04 -6.51 -5.99
C SER A 35 8.38 -7.05 -7.39
N LEU A 36 8.62 -6.11 -8.31
CA LEU A 36 9.07 -6.40 -9.68
C LEU A 36 10.12 -5.36 -10.08
N ASN A 37 11.13 -5.78 -10.85
CA ASN A 37 12.18 -4.89 -11.37
C ASN A 37 11.61 -4.03 -12.52
N PHE A 38 10.77 -3.05 -12.17
CA PHE A 38 9.97 -2.29 -13.13
C PHE A 38 10.82 -1.54 -14.16
N ALA A 39 11.95 -0.98 -13.74
CA ALA A 39 12.87 -0.27 -14.61
C ALA A 39 13.53 -1.16 -15.68
N LEU A 40 13.52 -2.50 -15.51
CA LEU A 40 14.07 -3.45 -16.49
C LEU A 40 13.04 -3.88 -17.54
N LYS A 41 11.82 -3.35 -17.47
CA LYS A 41 10.72 -3.69 -18.41
C LYS A 41 10.73 -2.75 -19.61
N SER A 42 10.27 -3.26 -20.75
CA SER A 42 10.00 -2.40 -21.92
C SER A 42 8.91 -1.37 -21.59
N GLU A 43 8.87 -0.25 -22.32
CA GLU A 43 7.84 0.78 -22.07
C GLU A 43 6.41 0.26 -22.19
N GLU A 44 6.19 -0.69 -23.11
CA GLU A 44 4.88 -1.32 -23.31
C GLU A 44 4.49 -2.17 -22.10
N GLU A 45 5.39 -3.03 -21.62
CA GLU A 45 5.18 -3.80 -20.39
C GLU A 45 4.94 -2.88 -19.19
N GLN A 46 5.71 -1.79 -19.06
CA GLN A 46 5.55 -0.83 -17.98
C GLN A 46 4.15 -0.22 -17.99
N LYS A 47 3.67 0.24 -19.15
CA LYS A 47 2.31 0.78 -19.32
C LYS A 47 1.25 -0.27 -18.98
N ALA A 48 1.40 -1.49 -19.49
CA ALA A 48 0.45 -2.57 -19.21
C ALA A 48 0.36 -2.90 -17.71
N ILE A 49 1.50 -2.98 -17.01
CA ILE A 49 1.55 -3.22 -15.56
C ILE A 49 0.85 -2.09 -14.80
N ILE A 50 1.09 -0.82 -15.17
CA ILE A 50 0.42 0.33 -14.56
C ILE A 50 -1.10 0.25 -14.77
N TYR A 51 -1.55 0.00 -16.00
CA TYR A 51 -2.98 -0.10 -16.30
C TYR A 51 -3.64 -1.23 -15.51
N GLN A 52 -3.01 -2.41 -15.44
CA GLN A 52 -3.53 -3.53 -14.67
C GLN A 52 -3.60 -3.20 -13.16
N PHE A 53 -2.57 -2.55 -12.61
CA PHE A 53 -2.56 -2.14 -11.20
C PHE A 53 -3.65 -1.10 -10.90
N GLN A 54 -3.86 -0.14 -11.81
CA GLN A 54 -4.95 0.82 -11.70
C GLN A 54 -6.32 0.14 -11.74
N SER A 55 -6.54 -0.78 -12.67
CA SER A 55 -7.80 -1.52 -12.78
C SER A 55 -8.08 -2.33 -11.52
N PHE A 56 -7.07 -2.99 -10.94
CA PHE A 56 -7.20 -3.74 -9.69
C PHE A 56 -7.59 -2.87 -8.49
N LEU A 57 -7.06 -1.65 -8.37
CA LEU A 57 -7.40 -0.75 -7.25
C LEU A 57 -8.76 -0.07 -7.39
N ASN A 58 -9.26 0.09 -8.63
CA ASN A 58 -10.51 0.79 -8.92
C ASN A 58 -11.71 -0.14 -9.15
N SER A 59 -11.51 -1.47 -9.09
CA SER A 59 -12.58 -2.48 -9.15
C SER A 59 -13.12 -2.80 -7.77
#